data_AF-A0A846HHX0-F1
#
_entry.id   AF-A0A846HHX0-F1
#
_cell.length_a   1.000
_cell.length_b   1.000
_cell.length_c   1.000
_cell.angle_alpha   90.00
_cell.angle_beta   90.00
_cell.angle_gamma   90.00
#
_symmetry.space_group_name_H-M   'P 1'
#
loop_
_entity.id
_entity.type
_entity.pdbx_description
1 polymer ?
#
loop_
_entity_poly.entity_id
_entity_poly.type
_entity_poly.pdbx_seq_one_letter_code
_entity_poly.pdbx_strand_id
1 'polypeptide(L)'
;MSQNNDELLQIQKLAELKPKHFADLVRAAQLIYDPTAGLSGRHLKVDWQDFGIPLDVVDNLKSLGQQYQYASPHVPVEIVWSQLTPETRIWFVENKDRLWQFEEAFPALDED
;
A
#
# COMPACT_ATOMS: atom_id res chain seq x y z
N MET A 1 -0.78 -24.38 10.99
CA MET A 1 -1.96 -23.94 10.22
C MET A 1 -2.78 -23.14 11.22
N SER A 2 -2.54 -21.85 11.24
CA SER A 2 -2.77 -20.98 12.40
C SER A 2 -3.97 -20.09 12.09
N GLN A 3 -4.93 -19.95 12.99
CA GLN A 3 -6.20 -19.21 12.85
C GLN A 3 -6.16 -17.95 11.97
N ASN A 4 -5.06 -17.19 12.01
CA ASN A 4 -4.84 -16.00 11.17
C ASN A 4 -5.01 -16.23 9.66
N ASN A 5 -4.63 -17.41 9.14
CA ASN A 5 -4.80 -17.70 7.71
C ASN A 5 -6.26 -17.94 7.34
N ASP A 6 -7.03 -18.58 8.21
CA ASP A 6 -8.45 -18.85 7.97
C ASP A 6 -9.27 -17.54 8.04
N GLU A 7 -8.94 -16.66 8.98
CA GLU A 7 -9.53 -15.32 9.07
C GLU A 7 -9.21 -14.47 7.85
N LEU A 8 -7.94 -14.47 7.41
CA LEU A 8 -7.54 -13.75 6.20
C LEU A 8 -8.28 -14.25 4.97
N LEU A 9 -8.41 -15.58 4.80
CA LEU A 9 -9.14 -16.17 3.68
C LEU A 9 -10.62 -15.80 3.70
N GLN A 10 -11.23 -15.70 4.89
CA GLN A 10 -12.61 -15.24 5.03
C GLN A 10 -12.75 -13.77 4.68
N ILE A 11 -11.85 -12.91 5.16
CA ILE A 11 -11.85 -11.47 4.85
C ILE A 11 -11.64 -11.25 3.36
N GLN A 12 -10.69 -11.96 2.73
CA GLN A 12 -10.46 -11.86 1.29
C GLN A 12 -11.69 -12.27 0.47
N LYS A 13 -12.45 -13.28 0.92
CA LYS A 13 -13.71 -13.66 0.29
C LYS A 13 -14.82 -12.63 0.48
N LEU A 14 -14.98 -12.10 1.70
CA LEU A 14 -16.03 -11.14 2.03
C LEU A 14 -15.79 -9.77 1.36
N ALA A 15 -14.53 -9.33 1.33
CA ALA A 15 -14.11 -8.05 0.77
C ALA A 15 -13.61 -8.16 -0.69
N GLU A 16 -13.75 -9.34 -1.31
CA GLU A 16 -13.28 -9.63 -2.68
C GLU A 16 -11.82 -9.20 -2.94
N LEU A 17 -10.97 -9.30 -1.91
CA LEU A 17 -9.56 -8.93 -2.01
C LEU A 17 -8.81 -9.98 -2.83
N LYS A 18 -8.09 -9.51 -3.84
CA LYS A 18 -7.25 -10.32 -4.73
C LYS A 18 -5.78 -10.00 -4.48
N PRO A 19 -4.84 -10.92 -4.79
CA PRO A 19 -3.41 -10.65 -4.66
C PRO A 19 -2.95 -9.35 -5.34
N LYS A 20 -3.58 -8.98 -6.47
CA LYS A 20 -3.33 -7.69 -7.14
C LYS A 20 -3.57 -6.50 -6.21
N HIS A 21 -4.64 -6.47 -5.42
CA HIS A 21 -4.93 -5.34 -4.54
C HIS A 21 -3.84 -5.17 -3.48
N PHE A 22 -3.24 -6.26 -3.00
CA PHE A 22 -2.11 -6.19 -2.07
C PHE A 22 -0.84 -5.68 -2.76
N ALA A 23 -0.59 -6.08 -4.01
CA ALA A 23 0.52 -5.52 -4.77
C ALA A 23 0.35 -4.01 -5.01
N ASP A 24 -0.85 -3.57 -5.36
CA ASP A 24 -1.18 -2.15 -5.53
C ASP A 24 -1.05 -1.38 -4.19
N LEU A 25 -1.40 -1.99 -3.06
CA LEU A 25 -1.18 -1.43 -1.72
C LEU A 25 0.31 -1.25 -1.40
N VAL A 26 1.14 -2.26 -1.71
CA VAL A 26 2.60 -2.16 -1.50
C VAL A 26 3.19 -1.06 -2.36
N ARG A 27 2.78 -0.94 -3.64
CA ARG A 27 3.22 0.16 -4.52
C ARG A 27 2.79 1.52 -4.01
N ALA A 28 1.53 1.67 -3.60
CA ALA A 28 1.04 2.90 -3.00
C ALA A 28 1.84 3.26 -1.73
N ALA A 29 2.15 2.28 -0.88
CA ALA A 29 2.97 2.48 0.31
C ALA A 29 4.40 2.94 -0.05
N GLN A 30 5.03 2.33 -1.04
CA GLN A 30 6.35 2.73 -1.54
C GLN A 30 6.34 4.19 -2.02
N LEU A 31 5.32 4.60 -2.78
CA LEU A 31 5.13 5.99 -3.23
C LEU A 31 4.86 6.95 -2.08
N ILE A 32 4.09 6.53 -1.07
CA ILE A 32 3.81 7.34 0.12
C ILE A 32 5.06 7.60 0.95
N TYR A 33 5.94 6.60 1.04
CA TYR A 33 7.24 6.72 1.69
C TYR A 33 8.21 7.58 0.88
N ASP A 34 8.34 7.32 -0.42
CA ASP A 34 9.21 8.05 -1.34
C ASP A 34 8.47 8.43 -2.63
N PRO A 35 7.83 9.61 -2.65
CA PRO A 35 7.07 10.09 -3.82
C PRO A 35 7.95 10.41 -5.02
N THR A 36 9.28 10.41 -4.83
CA THR A 36 10.26 10.69 -5.88
C THR A 36 10.82 9.44 -6.52
N ALA A 37 10.41 8.26 -6.04
CA ALA A 37 10.88 6.96 -6.50
C ALA A 37 12.42 6.85 -6.49
N GLY A 38 13.08 7.41 -5.47
CA GLY A 38 14.53 7.36 -5.31
C GLY A 38 15.32 8.38 -6.14
N LEU A 39 14.65 9.28 -6.88
CA LEU A 39 15.31 10.32 -7.67
C LEU A 39 16.01 11.35 -6.77
N SER A 40 17.33 11.18 -6.65
CA SER A 40 18.21 12.04 -5.85
C SER A 40 18.10 13.51 -6.25
N GLY A 41 18.04 14.40 -5.24
CA GLY A 41 17.98 15.85 -5.44
C GLY A 41 16.57 16.41 -5.61
N ARG A 42 15.52 15.58 -5.56
CA ARG A 42 14.12 16.03 -5.48
C ARG A 42 13.58 15.77 -4.08
N HIS A 43 12.93 16.77 -3.49
CA HIS A 43 12.15 16.62 -2.27
C HIS A 43 10.72 17.03 -2.58
N LEU A 44 9.84 16.05 -2.76
CA LEU A 44 8.42 16.28 -2.96
C LEU A 44 7.68 16.07 -1.64
N LYS A 45 7.11 17.14 -1.10
CA LYS A 45 6.18 17.04 0.03
C LYS A 45 4.76 16.95 -0.53
N VAL A 46 4.10 15.84 -0.26
CA VAL A 46 2.72 15.56 -0.67
C VAL A 46 1.83 15.63 0.57
N ASP A 47 0.69 16.32 0.48
CA ASP A 47 -0.37 16.20 1.46
C ASP A 47 -1.30 15.06 1.05
N TRP A 48 -1.09 13.89 1.65
CA TRP A 48 -1.85 12.68 1.32
C TRP A 48 -3.33 12.75 1.72
N GLN A 49 -3.70 13.71 2.58
CA GLN A 49 -5.11 13.95 2.92
C GLN A 49 -5.89 14.51 1.73
N ASP A 50 -5.24 15.26 0.83
CA ASP A 50 -5.87 15.74 -0.42
C ASP A 50 -6.23 14.59 -1.37
N PHE A 51 -5.57 13.44 -1.20
CA PHE A 51 -5.88 12.19 -1.90
C PHE A 51 -6.84 11.28 -1.12
N GLY A 52 -7.39 11.75 0.00
CA GLY A 52 -8.33 11.01 0.84
C GLY A 52 -7.68 9.94 1.71
N ILE A 53 -6.38 10.04 2.01
CA ILE A 53 -5.70 9.14 2.95
C ILE A 53 -5.64 9.79 4.34
N PRO A 54 -6.29 9.20 5.37
CA PRO A 54 -6.20 9.67 6.74
C PRO A 54 -4.77 9.62 7.30
N LEU A 55 -4.43 10.50 8.25
CA LEU A 55 -3.07 10.63 8.78
C LEU A 55 -2.52 9.36 9.43
N ASP A 56 -3.35 8.66 10.20
CA ASP A 56 -3.04 7.38 10.84
C ASP A 56 -2.76 6.27 9.80
N VAL A 57 -3.51 6.27 8.70
CA VAL A 57 -3.26 5.39 7.56
C VAL A 57 -1.95 5.75 6.86
N VAL A 58 -1.68 7.04 6.63
CA VAL A 58 -0.42 7.52 6.02
C VAL A 58 0.78 7.05 6.83
N ASP A 59 0.74 7.17 8.15
CA ASP A 59 1.86 6.78 9.00
C ASP A 59 2.14 5.27 8.92
N ASN A 60 1.10 4.43 8.94
CA ASN A 60 1.27 2.99 8.76
C ASN A 60 1.78 2.64 7.36
N LEU A 61 1.27 3.28 6.31
CA LEU A 61 1.71 3.07 4.92
C LEU A 61 3.14 3.57 4.68
N LYS A 62 3.60 4.64 5.35
CA LYS A 62 5.01 5.07 5.30
C LYS A 62 5.94 4.00 5.86
N SER A 63 5.60 3.42 7.01
CA SER A 63 6.40 2.33 7.60
C SER A 63 6.43 1.10 6.68
N LEU A 64 5.28 0.73 6.12
CA LEU A 64 5.18 -0.38 5.16
C LEU A 64 6.01 -0.10 3.89
N GLY A 65 5.89 1.10 3.33
CA GLY A 65 6.62 1.54 2.14
C GLY A 65 8.12 1.57 2.35
N GLN A 66 8.59 2.04 3.51
CA GLN A 66 9.99 2.00 3.87
C GLN A 66 10.52 0.57 3.91
N GLN A 67 9.79 -0.34 4.56
CA GLN A 67 10.19 -1.74 4.69
C GLN A 67 10.31 -2.43 3.32
N TYR A 68 9.42 -2.09 2.39
CA TYR A 68 9.37 -2.69 1.07
C TYR A 68 9.94 -1.80 -0.04
N GLN A 69 10.69 -0.74 0.28
CA GLN A 69 11.09 0.30 -0.69
C GLN A 69 11.72 -0.27 -1.98
N TYR A 70 12.55 -1.30 -1.85
CA TYR A 70 13.26 -1.94 -2.98
C TYR A 70 12.76 -3.36 -3.27
N ALA A 71 11.63 -3.76 -2.67
CA ALA A 71 11.07 -5.08 -2.84
C ALA A 71 10.09 -5.12 -4.02
N SER A 72 9.97 -6.31 -4.63
CA SER A 72 8.84 -6.59 -5.51
C SER A 72 7.52 -6.41 -4.74
N PRO A 73 6.49 -5.79 -5.34
CA PRO A 73 5.20 -5.58 -4.69
C PRO A 73 4.41 -6.88 -4.46
N HIS A 74 4.83 -8.00 -5.05
CA HIS A 74 4.20 -9.32 -4.90
C HIS A 74 4.61 -10.02 -3.59
N VAL A 75 4.49 -9.31 -2.47
CA VAL A 75 4.74 -9.83 -1.12
C VAL A 75 3.60 -10.78 -0.71
N PRO A 76 3.86 -11.87 0.04
CA PRO A 76 2.80 -12.74 0.55
C PRO A 76 1.70 -11.95 1.30
N VAL A 77 0.45 -12.22 0.95
CA VAL A 77 -0.72 -11.44 1.41
C VAL A 77 -0.88 -11.49 2.93
N GLU A 78 -0.56 -12.63 3.57
CA GLU A 78 -0.60 -12.78 5.02
C GLU A 78 0.41 -11.90 5.74
N ILE A 79 1.58 -11.72 5.14
CA ILE A 79 2.65 -10.90 5.70
C ILE A 79 2.23 -9.43 5.63
N VAL A 80 1.74 -8.97 4.48
CA VAL A 80 1.26 -7.59 4.31
C VAL A 80 0.09 -7.32 5.26
N TRP A 81 -0.93 -8.19 5.28
CA TRP A 81 -2.12 -8.00 6.11
C TRP A 81 -1.78 -7.90 7.60
N SER A 82 -0.83 -8.69 8.10
CA SER A 82 -0.41 -8.67 9.50
C SER A 82 0.25 -7.36 9.95
N GLN A 83 0.78 -6.57 9.01
CA GLN A 83 1.46 -5.30 9.30
C GLN A 83 0.53 -4.08 9.22
N LEU A 84 -0.68 -4.28 8.70
CA LEU A 84 -1.67 -3.21 8.62
C LEU A 84 -2.34 -3.01 9.99
N THR A 85 -2.46 -1.75 10.40
CA THR A 85 -3.31 -1.37 11.53
C THR A 85 -4.78 -1.62 11.19
N PRO A 86 -5.68 -1.73 12.19
CA PRO A 86 -7.12 -1.83 11.95
C PRO A 86 -7.66 -0.73 11.03
N GLU A 87 -7.22 0.51 11.22
CA GLU A 87 -7.63 1.68 10.45
C GLU A 87 -7.18 1.55 8.99
N THR A 88 -5.94 1.12 8.77
CA THR A 88 -5.40 0.89 7.42
C THR A 88 -6.09 -0.27 6.72
N ARG A 89 -6.51 -1.32 7.44
CA ARG A 89 -7.28 -2.43 6.85
C ARG A 89 -8.65 -1.98 6.37
N ILE A 90 -9.36 -1.18 7.17
CA ILE A 90 -10.67 -0.64 6.81
C ILE A 90 -10.51 0.24 5.56
N TRP A 91 -9.58 1.20 5.62
CA TRP A 91 -9.30 2.09 4.49
C TRP A 91 -8.89 1.31 3.24
N PHE A 92 -8.05 0.28 3.37
CA PHE A 92 -7.60 -0.54 2.25
C PHE A 92 -8.78 -1.25 1.59
N VAL A 93 -9.68 -1.87 2.36
CA VAL A 93 -10.86 -2.56 1.81
C VAL A 93 -11.76 -1.58 1.04
N GLU A 94 -11.95 -0.37 1.55
CA GLU A 94 -12.77 0.67 0.92
C GLU A 94 -12.14 1.24 -0.37
N ASN A 95 -10.81 1.23 -0.47
CA ASN A 95 -10.08 1.90 -1.56
C ASN A 95 -9.34 0.95 -2.50
N LYS A 96 -9.43 -0.38 -2.30
CA LYS A 96 -8.68 -1.42 -3.01
C LYS A 96 -8.69 -1.31 -4.54
N ASP A 97 -9.78 -0.83 -5.13
CA ASP A 97 -9.94 -0.74 -6.59
C ASP A 97 -9.40 0.57 -7.18
N ARG A 98 -8.89 1.48 -6.32
CA ARG A 98 -8.42 2.82 -6.70
C ARG A 98 -6.94 3.04 -6.42
N LEU A 99 -6.27 2.10 -5.75
CA LEU A 99 -4.86 2.25 -5.37
C LEU A 99 -3.91 2.45 -6.55
N TRP A 100 -4.21 1.84 -7.71
CA TRP A 100 -3.44 2.04 -8.94
C TRP A 100 -3.42 3.51 -9.42
N GLN A 101 -4.37 4.35 -9.00
CA GLN A 101 -4.42 5.78 -9.36
C GLN A 101 -3.25 6.56 -8.75
N PHE A 102 -2.66 6.08 -7.65
CA PHE A 102 -1.46 6.69 -7.07
C PHE A 102 -0.27 6.60 -8.02
N GLU A 103 -0.16 5.51 -8.79
CA GLU A 103 0.90 5.36 -9.79
C GLU A 103 0.74 6.33 -10.97
N GLU A 104 -0.47 6.82 -11.25
CA GLU A 104 -0.67 7.83 -12.29
C GLU A 104 -0.32 9.25 -11.82
N ALA A 105 -0.42 9.50 -10.51
CA ALA A 105 -0.22 10.82 -9.92
C ALA A 105 1.26 11.16 -9.68
N PHE A 106 2.13 10.15 -9.60
CA PHE A 106 3.57 10.30 -9.40
C PHE A 106 4.30 9.73 -10.62
N PRO A 107 5.39 10.38 -11.07
CA PRO A 107 6.03 9.98 -12.33
C PRO A 107 6.36 8.48 -12.31
N ALA A 108 5.95 7.78 -13.36
CA ALA A 108 6.35 6.40 -13.58
C ALA A 108 7.88 6.32 -13.55
N LEU A 109 8.41 5.32 -12.85
CA LEU A 109 9.74 4.81 -13.11
C LEU A 109 9.72 4.28 -14.55
N ASP A 110 9.94 5.14 -15.54
CA ASP A 110 10.35 4.69 -16.87
C ASP A 110 11.72 4.03 -16.67
N GLU A 111 11.74 2.69 -16.67
CA GLU A 111 12.94 1.91 -16.91
C GLU A 111 13.29 2.07 -18.39
N ASP A 112 14.23 2.98 -18.70
CA ASP A 112 14.98 3.00 -19.97
C ASP A 112 15.85 1.72 -20.11
#